data_AF-A0A2D6R3N7-F1
#
_entry.id   AF-A0A2D6R3N7-F1
#
_cell.length_a   1.000
_cell.length_b   1.000
_cell.length_c   1.000
_cell.angle_alpha   90.00
_cell.angle_beta   90.00
_cell.angle_gamma   90.00
#
_symmetry.space_group_name_H-M   'P 1'
#
loop_
_entity.id
_entity.type
_entity.pdbx_description
1 polymer ?
#
loop_
_entity_poly.entity_id
_entity_poly.type
_entity_poly.pdbx_seq_one_letter_code
_entity_poly.pdbx_strand_id
1 'polypeptide(L)'
;MEEIASVQSNATGTMTSLLASIAGVSLLVGGIGIMNIMLVSVTERTREIGLRMAVGARGKDVLFQFLVEAIVLSLLGGLIGIALGFGLSRGMMQFLAWPTAVSLDAIVVAFIFSAGTGVFFGFYPARKAARLDPIESLRFE
;
A
#
# COMPACT_ATOMS: atom_id res chain seq x y z
N MET A 1 -34.78 27.48 7.57
CA MET A 1 -33.43 27.42 6.95
C MET A 1 -32.49 26.49 7.72
N GLU A 2 -32.55 26.43 9.06
CA GLU A 2 -31.77 25.46 9.86
C GLU A 2 -32.05 23.98 9.49
N GLU A 3 -33.31 23.62 9.22
CA GLU A 3 -33.68 22.25 8.86
C GLU A 3 -33.12 21.82 7.48
N ILE A 4 -33.01 22.76 6.52
CA ILE A 4 -32.40 22.48 5.21
C ILE A 4 -30.88 22.35 5.34
N ALA A 5 -30.26 23.18 6.20
CA ALA A 5 -28.82 23.10 6.48
C ALA A 5 -28.43 21.82 7.22
N SER A 6 -29.25 21.36 8.18
CA SER A 6 -29.01 20.10 8.90
C SER A 6 -29.20 18.87 8.01
N VAL A 7 -30.19 18.88 7.11
CA VAL A 7 -30.38 17.82 6.11
C VAL A 7 -29.21 17.75 5.13
N GLN A 8 -28.70 18.89 4.66
CA GLN A 8 -27.53 18.93 3.77
C GLN A 8 -26.26 18.41 4.47
N SER A 9 -26.02 18.83 5.71
CA SER A 9 -24.89 18.36 6.53
C SER A 9 -24.93 16.85 6.74
N ASN A 10 -26.08 16.29 7.12
CA ASN A 10 -26.26 14.86 7.35
C ASN A 10 -26.07 14.04 6.06
N ALA A 11 -26.56 14.54 4.92
CA ALA A 11 -26.36 13.91 3.62
C ALA A 11 -24.87 13.88 3.22
N THR A 12 -24.15 15.00 3.35
CA THR A 12 -22.71 15.06 3.07
C THR A 12 -21.92 14.13 3.99
N GLY A 13 -22.22 14.12 5.30
CA GLY A 13 -21.55 13.23 6.25
C GLY A 13 -21.75 11.74 5.94
N THR A 14 -22.95 11.36 5.52
CA THR A 14 -23.26 9.98 5.08
C THR A 14 -22.51 9.63 3.80
N MET A 15 -22.44 10.56 2.83
CA MET A 15 -21.69 10.32 1.60
C MET A 15 -20.19 10.19 1.87
N THR A 16 -19.63 11.01 2.76
CA THR A 16 -18.23 10.93 3.17
C THR A 16 -17.90 9.60 3.84
N SER A 17 -18.76 9.11 4.74
CA SER A 17 -18.53 7.83 5.42
C SER A 17 -18.62 6.65 4.45
N LEU A 18 -19.57 6.68 3.51
CA LEU A 18 -19.68 5.68 2.44
C LEU A 18 -18.41 5.67 1.57
N LEU A 19 -17.97 6.82 1.06
CA LEU A 19 -16.75 6.91 0.26
C LEU A 19 -15.51 6.47 1.04
N ALA A 20 -15.40 6.84 2.32
CA ALA A 20 -14.30 6.41 3.19
C ALA A 20 -14.28 4.90 3.38
N SER A 21 -15.45 4.25 3.56
CA SER A 21 -15.54 2.80 3.68
C SER A 21 -15.13 2.07 2.40
N ILE A 22 -15.58 2.55 1.22
CA ILE A 22 -15.18 1.99 -0.08
C ILE A 22 -13.66 2.13 -0.26
N ALA A 23 -13.11 3.32 0.03
CA ALA A 23 -11.67 3.55 -0.03
C ALA A 23 -10.90 2.61 0.91
N GLY A 24 -11.40 2.39 2.13
CA GLY A 24 -10.82 1.44 3.09
C GLY A 24 -10.82 -0.01 2.59
N VAL A 25 -11.92 -0.47 1.98
CA VAL A 25 -11.99 -1.81 1.39
C VAL A 25 -11.03 -1.93 0.20
N SER A 26 -10.98 -0.94 -0.69
CA SER A 26 -10.02 -0.92 -1.80
C SER A 26 -8.57 -0.97 -1.31
N LEU A 27 -8.27 -0.27 -0.23
CA LEU A 27 -6.95 -0.28 0.39
C LEU A 27 -6.59 -1.68 0.94
N LEU A 28 -7.54 -2.36 1.59
CA LEU A 28 -7.34 -3.73 2.06
C LEU A 28 -7.06 -4.70 0.91
N VAL A 29 -7.88 -4.66 -0.15
CA VAL A 29 -7.69 -5.51 -1.33
C VAL A 29 -6.34 -5.24 -2.01
N GLY A 30 -5.97 -3.96 -2.15
CA GLY A 30 -4.66 -3.57 -2.68
C GLY A 30 -3.50 -4.06 -1.80
N GLY A 31 -3.63 -3.95 -0.48
CA GLY A 31 -2.66 -4.46 0.48
C GLY A 31 -2.47 -5.98 0.43
N ILE A 32 -3.57 -6.73 0.30
CA ILE A 32 -3.52 -8.19 0.06
C ILE A 32 -2.77 -8.51 -1.24
N GLY A 33 -2.96 -7.70 -2.29
CA GLY A 33 -2.20 -7.80 -3.53
C GLY A 33 -0.68 -7.67 -3.31
N ILE A 34 -0.25 -6.64 -2.57
CA ILE A 34 1.17 -6.46 -2.20
C ILE A 34 1.69 -7.68 -1.44
N MET A 35 0.95 -8.16 -0.44
CA MET A 35 1.33 -9.33 0.34
C MET A 35 1.51 -10.57 -0.55
N ASN A 36 0.58 -10.82 -1.48
CA ASN A 36 0.63 -11.98 -2.37
C ASN A 36 1.81 -11.90 -3.34
N ILE A 37 2.04 -10.75 -3.97
CA ILE A 37 3.19 -10.55 -4.88
C ILE A 37 4.49 -10.78 -4.12
N MET A 38 4.60 -10.25 -2.90
CA MET A 38 5.76 -10.45 -2.03
C MET A 38 5.93 -11.92 -1.64
N LEU A 39 4.86 -12.65 -1.32
CA LEU A 39 4.94 -14.08 -1.01
C LEU A 39 5.46 -14.88 -2.20
N VAL A 40 4.95 -14.61 -3.40
CA VAL A 40 5.41 -15.26 -4.64
C VAL A 40 6.87 -14.93 -4.91
N SER A 41 7.27 -13.65 -4.79
CA SER A 41 8.66 -13.22 -4.99
C SER A 41 9.62 -13.90 -4.01
N VAL A 42 9.23 -14.06 -2.74
CA VAL A 42 10.03 -14.79 -1.74
C VAL A 42 10.18 -16.25 -2.12
N THR A 43 9.10 -16.90 -2.60
CA THR A 43 9.17 -18.30 -3.02
C THR A 43 10.06 -18.49 -4.26
N GLU A 44 9.98 -17.60 -5.25
CA GLU A 44 10.84 -17.63 -6.45
C GLU A 44 12.31 -17.38 -6.11
N ARG A 45 12.59 -16.49 -5.15
CA ARG A 45 13.94 -16.12 -4.72
C ARG A 45 14.46 -16.95 -3.55
N THR A 46 13.80 -18.07 -3.18
CA THR A 46 14.14 -18.89 -1.99
C THR A 46 15.61 -19.30 -1.99
N ARG A 47 16.14 -19.78 -3.12
CA ARG A 47 17.53 -20.24 -3.24
C ARG A 47 18.55 -19.12 -3.11
N GLU A 48 18.24 -17.93 -3.64
CA GLU A 48 19.10 -16.74 -3.50
C GLU A 48 19.17 -16.28 -2.04
N ILE A 49 18.02 -16.27 -1.34
CA ILE A 49 17.93 -15.90 0.08
C ILE A 49 18.74 -16.90 0.93
N GLY A 50 18.59 -18.20 0.64
CA GLY A 50 19.36 -19.28 1.25
C GLY A 50 20.86 -19.11 1.09
N LEU A 51 21.31 -18.80 -0.14
CA LEU A 51 22.72 -18.56 -0.44
C LEU A 51 23.27 -17.35 0.35
N ARG A 52 22.52 -16.24 0.43
CA ARG A 52 22.93 -15.06 1.22
C ARG A 52 23.09 -15.41 2.70
N MET A 53 22.16 -16.18 3.26
CA MET A 53 22.24 -16.59 4.67
C MET A 53 23.37 -17.60 4.94
N ALA A 54 23.65 -18.50 3.99
CA ALA A 54 24.76 -19.45 4.09
C ALA A 54 26.14 -18.75 4.10
N VAL A 55 26.26 -17.61 3.43
CA VAL A 55 27.47 -16.77 3.42
C VAL A 55 27.54 -15.82 4.63
N GLY A 56 26.53 -15.83 5.51
CA GLY A 56 26.56 -15.12 6.80
C GLY A 56 25.58 -13.95 6.95
N ALA A 57 24.68 -13.71 5.98
CA ALA A 57 23.61 -12.73 6.17
C ALA A 57 22.67 -13.17 7.30
N ARG A 58 22.30 -12.24 8.18
CA ARG A 58 21.37 -12.54 9.28
C ARG A 58 19.94 -12.45 8.77
N GLY A 59 19.02 -13.22 9.34
CA GLY A 59 17.60 -13.16 8.98
C GLY A 59 17.01 -11.74 9.09
N LYS A 60 17.52 -10.91 10.01
CA LYS A 60 17.13 -9.48 10.11
C LYS A 60 17.52 -8.67 8.86
N ASP A 61 18.62 -8.99 8.19
CA ASP A 61 19.09 -8.27 7.00
C ASP A 61 18.13 -8.57 5.84
N VAL A 62 17.73 -9.84 5.71
CA VAL A 62 16.70 -10.30 4.77
C VAL A 62 15.35 -9.66 5.07
N LEU A 63 14.95 -9.61 6.35
CA LEU A 63 13.71 -8.95 6.78
C LEU A 63 13.68 -7.48 6.34
N PHE A 64 14.75 -6.72 6.63
CA PHE A 64 14.84 -5.31 6.26
C PHE A 64 14.85 -5.12 4.75
N GLN A 65 15.54 -5.98 3.99
CA GLN A 65 15.54 -5.91 2.53
C GLN A 65 14.13 -6.01 1.95
N PHE A 66 13.39 -7.07 2.30
CA PHE A 66 12.03 -7.27 1.79
C PHE A 66 11.05 -6.23 2.32
N LEU A 67 11.20 -5.78 3.57
CA LEU A 67 10.34 -4.73 4.11
C LEU A 67 10.55 -3.40 3.37
N VAL A 68 11.81 -3.05 3.04
CA VAL A 68 12.12 -1.88 2.22
C VAL A 68 11.55 -2.03 0.81
N GLU A 69 11.65 -3.22 0.19
CA GLU A 69 11.05 -3.49 -1.13
C GLU A 69 9.53 -3.26 -1.11
N ALA A 70 8.82 -3.75 -0.09
CA ALA A 70 7.40 -3.53 0.09
C ALA A 70 7.04 -2.05 0.33
N ILE A 71 7.80 -1.34 1.17
CA ILE A 71 7.60 0.09 1.42
C ILE A 71 7.81 0.88 0.13
N VAL A 72 8.90 0.64 -0.60
CA VAL A 72 9.20 1.33 -1.85
C VAL A 72 8.11 1.09 -2.89
N LEU A 73 7.66 -0.16 -3.06
CA LEU A 73 6.54 -0.49 -3.95
C LEU A 73 5.26 0.25 -3.56
N SER A 74 4.93 0.28 -2.25
CA SER A 74 3.74 0.96 -1.76
C SER A 74 3.81 2.47 -1.98
N LEU A 75 4.97 3.10 -1.70
CA LEU A 75 5.20 4.54 -1.86
C LEU A 75 5.20 4.97 -3.32
N LEU A 76 5.81 4.18 -4.21
CA LEU A 76 5.77 4.43 -5.65
C LEU A 76 4.33 4.33 -6.17
N GLY A 77 3.60 3.30 -5.76
CA GLY A 77 2.16 3.18 -6.07
C GLY A 77 1.34 4.35 -5.53
N GLY A 78 1.63 4.80 -4.30
CA GLY A 78 1.00 5.96 -3.68
C GLY A 78 1.27 7.27 -4.42
N LEU A 79 2.52 7.52 -4.82
CA LEU A 79 2.90 8.69 -5.62
C LEU A 79 2.23 8.67 -6.99
N ILE A 80 2.21 7.52 -7.67
CA ILE A 80 1.49 7.36 -8.94
C ILE A 80 -0.01 7.61 -8.75
N GLY A 81 -0.60 7.06 -7.68
CA GLY A 81 -2.01 7.28 -7.33
C GLY A 81 -2.34 8.75 -7.08
N ILE A 82 -1.48 9.47 -6.34
CA ILE A 82 -1.63 10.92 -6.10
C ILE A 82 -1.53 11.70 -7.41
N ALA A 83 -0.55 11.38 -8.26
CA ALA A 83 -0.36 12.04 -9.56
C ALA A 83 -1.58 11.83 -10.47
N LEU A 84 -2.09 10.59 -10.54
CA LEU A 84 -3.30 10.27 -11.29
C LEU A 84 -4.53 10.97 -10.72
N GLY A 85 -4.71 10.98 -9.39
CA GLY A 85 -5.81 11.67 -8.72
C GLY A 85 -5.82 13.17 -9.01
N PHE A 86 -4.64 13.80 -8.97
CA PHE A 86 -4.49 15.21 -9.32
C PHE A 86 -4.76 15.48 -10.81
N GLY A 87 -4.29 14.61 -11.71
CA GLY A 87 -4.58 14.68 -13.13
C GLY A 87 -6.08 14.55 -13.45
N LEU A 88 -6.76 13.59 -12.82
CA LEU A 88 -8.20 13.39 -12.95
C LEU A 88 -8.98 14.58 -12.40
N SER A 89 -8.61 15.12 -11.25
CA SER A 89 -9.24 16.33 -10.68
C SER A 89 -9.15 17.52 -11.64
N ARG A 90 -7.97 17.78 -12.21
CA ARG A 90 -7.78 18.83 -13.22
C ARG A 90 -8.61 18.58 -14.48
N GLY A 91 -8.67 17.33 -14.95
CA GLY A 91 -9.50 16.95 -16.09
C GLY A 91 -10.99 17.21 -15.83
N MET A 92 -11.50 16.81 -14.67
CA MET A 92 -12.89 17.05 -14.29
C MET A 92 -13.23 18.54 -14.20
N MET A 93 -12.31 19.36 -13.71
CA MET A 93 -12.49 20.81 -13.65
C MET A 93 -12.59 21.42 -15.06
N GLN A 94 -11.79 20.95 -16.01
CA GLN A 94 -11.76 21.46 -17.38
C GLN A 94 -12.94 20.98 -18.24
N PHE A 95 -13.35 19.71 -18.11
CA PHE A 95 -14.38 19.10 -18.97
C PHE A 95 -15.79 19.16 -18.38
N LEU A 96 -15.95 19.07 -17.06
CA LEU A 96 -17.24 19.01 -16.38
C LEU A 96 -17.57 20.30 -15.59
N ALA A 97 -16.65 21.26 -15.52
CA ALA A 97 -16.77 22.48 -14.70
C ALA A 97 -17.09 22.20 -13.22
N TRP A 98 -16.73 21.01 -12.71
CA TRP A 98 -16.91 20.66 -11.31
C TRP A 98 -15.76 21.19 -10.45
N PRO A 99 -16.03 22.01 -9.43
CA PRO A 99 -14.99 22.56 -8.57
C PRO A 99 -14.43 21.46 -7.66
N THR A 100 -13.40 20.76 -8.13
CA THR A 100 -12.67 19.76 -7.34
C THR A 100 -11.47 20.43 -6.68
N ALA A 101 -11.42 20.39 -5.35
CA ALA A 101 -10.31 20.90 -4.56
C ALA A 101 -9.55 19.72 -3.94
N VAL A 102 -8.28 19.56 -4.33
CA VAL A 102 -7.38 18.59 -3.70
C VAL A 102 -6.67 19.31 -2.54
N SER A 103 -6.99 18.92 -1.30
CA SER A 103 -6.33 19.50 -0.13
C SER A 103 -4.97 18.86 0.13
N LEU A 104 -4.03 19.66 0.64
CA LEU A 104 -2.69 19.18 1.01
C LEU A 104 -2.78 18.11 2.12
N ASP A 105 -3.70 18.29 3.06
CA ASP A 105 -3.93 17.35 4.16
C ASP A 105 -4.34 15.96 3.65
N ALA A 106 -5.21 15.89 2.64
CA ALA A 106 -5.61 14.62 2.05
C ALA A 106 -4.44 13.90 1.36
N ILE A 107 -3.55 14.65 0.71
CA ILE A 107 -2.33 14.10 0.09
C ILE A 107 -1.40 13.50 1.15
N VAL A 108 -1.16 14.24 2.24
CA VAL A 108 -0.31 13.77 3.34
C VAL A 108 -0.88 12.53 4.00
N VAL A 109 -2.19 12.52 4.28
CA VAL A 109 -2.88 11.35 4.85
C VAL A 109 -2.78 10.15 3.90
N ALA A 110 -3.01 10.33 2.60
CA ALA A 110 -2.90 9.26 1.61
C ALA A 110 -1.46 8.69 1.54
N PHE A 111 -0.45 9.55 1.60
CA PHE A 111 0.96 9.14 1.59
C PHE A 111 1.32 8.32 2.85
N ILE A 112 0.89 8.77 4.04
CA ILE A 112 1.10 8.04 5.30
C ILE A 112 0.39 6.69 5.26
N PHE A 113 -0.86 6.65 4.78
CA PHE A 113 -1.61 5.39 4.64
C PHE A 113 -0.93 4.43 3.68
N SER A 114 -0.43 4.92 2.54
CA SER A 114 0.34 4.14 1.56
C SER A 114 1.61 3.53 2.18
N ALA A 115 2.38 4.31 2.94
CA ALA A 115 3.55 3.79 3.66
C ALA A 115 3.15 2.73 4.70
N GLY A 116 2.09 3.02 5.46
CA GLY A 116 1.57 2.12 6.50
C GLY A 116 1.09 0.77 5.96
N THR A 117 0.44 0.75 4.80
CA THR A 117 0.03 -0.51 4.16
C THR A 117 1.21 -1.31 3.66
N GLY A 118 2.24 -0.68 3.08
CA GLY A 118 3.48 -1.35 2.70
C GLY A 118 4.15 -2.04 3.88
N VAL A 119 4.22 -1.37 5.04
CA VAL A 119 4.75 -1.96 6.28
C VAL A 119 3.87 -3.12 6.74
N PHE A 120 2.56 -2.91 6.86
CA PHE A 120 1.64 -3.90 7.42
C PHE A 120 1.57 -5.19 6.58
N PHE A 121 1.33 -5.05 5.29
CA PHE A 121 1.18 -6.19 4.37
C PHE A 121 2.52 -6.79 3.92
N GLY A 122 3.61 -6.00 3.93
CA GLY A 122 4.96 -6.47 3.63
C GLY A 122 5.65 -7.20 4.78
N PHE A 123 5.25 -6.97 6.03
CA PHE A 123 5.91 -7.55 7.20
C PHE A 123 5.81 -9.08 7.26
N TYR A 124 4.62 -9.65 7.00
CA TYR A 124 4.43 -11.10 7.01
C TYR A 124 5.33 -11.85 6.01
N PRO A 125 5.34 -11.51 4.70
CA PRO A 125 6.21 -12.17 3.73
C PRO A 125 7.70 -11.92 4.03
N ALA A 126 8.08 -10.71 4.43
CA ALA A 126 9.46 -10.41 4.81
C ALA A 126 9.92 -11.26 6.00
N ARG A 127 9.05 -11.47 6.99
CA ARG A 127 9.31 -12.36 8.14
C ARG A 127 9.38 -13.82 7.74
N LYS A 128 8.60 -14.25 6.75
CA LYS A 128 8.67 -15.60 6.19
C LYS A 128 10.02 -15.83 5.50
N ALA A 129 10.48 -14.88 4.69
CA ALA A 129 11.80 -14.92 4.03
C ALA A 129 12.96 -14.99 5.04
N ALA A 130 12.90 -14.17 6.09
CA ALA A 130 13.91 -14.10 7.14
C ALA A 130 14.05 -15.37 8.00
N ARG A 131 13.10 -16.30 7.91
CA ARG A 131 13.02 -17.53 8.69
C ARG A 131 13.27 -18.79 7.87
N LEU A 132 13.65 -18.65 6.59
CA LEU A 132 14.02 -19.77 5.75
C LEU A 132 15.31 -20.44 6.30
N ASP A 133 15.34 -21.77 6.30
CA ASP A 133 16.55 -22.52 6.64
C ASP A 133 17.51 -22.51 5.43
N PRO A 134 18.76 -22.04 5.57
CA PRO A 134 19.75 -22.06 4.50
C PRO A 134 19.99 -23.44 3.88
N ILE A 135 19.89 -24.51 4.68
CA ILE A 135 20.15 -25.88 4.23
C ILE A 135 18.96 -26.39 3.40
N GLU A 136 17.73 -26.14 3.84
CA GLU A 136 16.52 -26.53 3.09
C GLU A 136 16.37 -25.72 1.81
N SER A 137 16.64 -24.41 1.86
CA SER A 137 16.53 -23.51 0.70
C SER A 137 17.53 -23.81 -0.41
N LEU A 138 18.65 -24.46 -0.13
CA LEU A 138 19.62 -24.94 -1.13
C LEU A 138 19.26 -26.32 -1.72
N ARG A 139 18.38 -27.07 -1.04
CA ARG A 139 17.84 -28.36 -1.51
C ARG A 139 16.56 -28.21 -2.34
N PHE A 140 15.97 -27.03 -2.37
CA PHE A 140 14.86 -26.69 -3.25
C PHE A 140 15.33 -26.77 -4.72
N GLU A 141 14.69 -27.66 -5.50
CA GLU A 141 14.66 -27.60 -6.98
C GLU A 141 13.73 -26.49 -7.44
#